data_AF-A0A382QMJ1-F1
#
_entry.id   AF-A0A382QMJ1-F1
#
_cell.length_a   1.000
_cell.length_b   1.000
_cell.length_c   1.000
_cell.angle_alpha   90.00
_cell.angle_beta   90.00
_cell.angle_gamma   90.00
#
_symmetry.space_group_name_H-M   'P 1'
#
loop_
_entity.id
_entity.type
_entity.pdbx_description
1 polymer ?
#
loop_
_entity_poly.entity_id
_entity_poly.type
_entity_poly.pdbx_seq_one_letter_code
_entity_poly.pdbx_strand_id
1 'polypeptide(L)'
;GGVLVAAAPELLFLKDTDGDDKADVRIRLAQGVSSADTHHTANGLTMGPAGWLYWSRGVFHVTNMETPTKTFRSTRSGVYRFNPRTFEIEFHFPIGPNPHGNSFDRWGFHYATDGTSGTGSYVSIGKGMGSPKQFYQKRVRPVPASGILSSSHFPPAHEGNFLICNAIGFLGVLQHKFYYDGADINVQEVDPIVVSTDPNFRPSDIEVGGDGALYIADWHNALIGHMQHNMRDPNRDDTHGRVYRVTYKGRPLAKPAKMRGKPVTQVLEFLKAPDNGTRYRARLELSGRNTAEVVAAVDKFAAKLDSKKDTQVLLECLWVNEEHQNINAPL
;
A
#
# COMPACT_ATOMS: atom_id res chain seq x y z
N GLY A 1 16.69 -0.78 8.49
CA GLY A 1 15.35 -1.35 8.23
C GLY A 1 15.47 -2.28 7.05
N GLY A 2 14.39 -2.88 6.57
CA GLY A 2 14.43 -3.67 5.33
C GLY A 2 13.22 -3.38 4.45
N VAL A 3 13.29 -3.80 3.20
CA VAL A 3 12.22 -3.69 2.20
C VAL A 3 11.82 -5.08 1.71
N LEU A 4 10.54 -5.24 1.43
CA LEU A 4 10.00 -6.41 0.76
C LEU A 4 9.89 -6.10 -0.73
N VAL A 5 10.46 -6.95 -1.58
CA VAL A 5 10.57 -6.73 -3.02
C VAL A 5 10.00 -7.92 -3.76
N ALA A 6 9.00 -7.69 -4.61
CA ALA A 6 8.60 -8.66 -5.61
C ALA A 6 9.58 -8.61 -6.78
N ALA A 7 10.49 -9.57 -6.84
CA ALA A 7 11.45 -9.75 -7.91
C ALA A 7 11.18 -11.11 -8.55
N ALA A 8 10.14 -11.17 -9.38
CA ALA A 8 9.63 -12.44 -9.92
C ALA A 8 10.79 -13.30 -10.51
N PRO A 9 10.92 -14.58 -10.10
CA PRO A 9 9.89 -15.39 -9.46
C PRO A 9 9.85 -15.36 -7.92
N GLU A 10 10.63 -14.48 -7.30
CA GLU A 10 10.89 -14.42 -5.86
C GLU A 10 10.13 -13.27 -5.18
N LEU A 11 9.75 -13.49 -3.92
CA LEU A 11 9.52 -12.43 -2.95
C LEU A 11 10.74 -12.36 -2.03
N LEU A 12 11.43 -11.22 -2.04
CA LEU A 12 12.67 -11.00 -1.31
C LEU A 12 12.46 -10.08 -0.12
N PHE A 13 13.17 -10.35 0.96
CA PHE A 13 13.47 -9.37 2.00
C PHE A 13 14.91 -8.91 1.84
N LEU A 14 15.08 -7.61 1.60
CA LEU A 14 16.37 -6.96 1.48
C LEU A 14 16.54 -6.04 2.69
N LYS A 15 17.65 -6.15 3.39
CA LYS A 15 17.94 -5.32 4.56
C LYS A 15 19.35 -4.76 4.44
N ASP A 16 19.47 -3.50 4.82
CA ASP A 16 20.72 -2.79 5.06
C ASP A 16 20.94 -2.75 6.59
N THR A 17 22.05 -3.34 7.04
CA THR A 17 22.40 -3.40 8.46
C THR A 17 23.36 -2.28 8.91
N ASP A 18 24.14 -1.70 8.01
CA ASP A 18 25.23 -0.75 8.32
C ASP A 18 24.91 0.72 7.95
N GLY A 19 23.87 0.95 7.16
CA GLY A 19 23.37 2.28 6.79
C GLY A 19 24.06 2.88 5.57
N ASP A 20 24.67 2.07 4.70
CA ASP A 20 25.29 2.53 3.44
C ASP A 20 24.30 2.61 2.25
N ASP A 21 23.01 2.40 2.51
CA ASP A 21 21.92 2.33 1.53
C ASP A 21 22.05 1.16 0.53
N LYS A 22 22.85 0.14 0.84
CA LYS A 22 22.94 -1.12 0.09
C LYS A 22 22.50 -2.28 0.96
N ALA A 23 21.72 -3.18 0.38
CA ALA A 23 21.30 -4.37 1.09
C ALA A 23 22.47 -5.36 1.21
N ASP A 24 22.87 -5.65 2.44
CA ASP A 24 23.87 -6.66 2.82
C ASP A 24 23.21 -7.97 3.28
N VAL A 25 21.90 -7.95 3.55
CA VAL A 25 21.07 -9.12 3.83
C VAL A 25 20.04 -9.32 2.73
N ARG A 26 20.04 -10.51 2.12
CA ARG A 26 19.04 -10.96 1.14
C ARG A 26 18.45 -12.29 1.56
N ILE A 27 17.16 -12.30 1.85
CA ILE A 27 16.40 -13.51 2.21
C ILE A 27 15.30 -13.73 1.18
N ARG A 28 15.20 -14.93 0.62
CA ARG A 28 14.05 -15.34 -0.18
C ARG A 28 12.94 -15.78 0.76
N LEU A 29 11.85 -15.01 0.83
CA LEU A 29 10.69 -15.31 1.68
C LEU A 29 9.73 -16.28 1.01
N ALA A 30 9.52 -16.12 -0.30
CA ALA A 30 8.66 -17.01 -1.08
C ALA A 30 9.14 -17.08 -2.54
N GLN A 31 8.69 -18.12 -3.24
CA GLN A 31 8.88 -18.29 -4.67
C GLN A 31 7.55 -18.71 -5.30
N GLY A 32 7.37 -18.43 -6.59
CA GLY A 32 6.16 -18.77 -7.34
C GLY A 32 5.32 -17.55 -7.72
N VAL A 33 5.88 -16.35 -7.57
CA VAL A 33 5.37 -15.15 -8.23
C VAL A 33 5.65 -15.36 -9.72
N SER A 34 4.62 -15.42 -10.55
CA SER A 34 4.83 -15.74 -11.96
C SER A 34 5.44 -14.55 -12.71
N SER A 35 6.40 -14.83 -13.59
CA SER A 35 7.11 -13.84 -14.42
C SER A 35 6.73 -13.92 -15.91
N ALA A 36 5.68 -14.67 -16.25
CA ALA A 36 5.31 -14.95 -17.64
C ALA A 36 4.88 -13.69 -18.43
N ASP A 37 4.32 -12.71 -17.74
CA ASP A 37 3.96 -11.40 -18.25
C ASP A 37 4.41 -10.33 -17.24
N THR A 38 5.31 -9.44 -17.65
CA THR A 38 5.92 -8.47 -16.73
C THR A 38 4.94 -7.41 -16.24
N HIS A 39 3.86 -7.10 -16.96
CA HIS A 39 2.92 -6.04 -16.57
C HIS A 39 1.67 -6.56 -15.83
N HIS A 40 1.48 -7.88 -15.75
CA HIS A 40 0.44 -8.54 -14.95
C HIS A 40 0.97 -9.17 -13.64
N THR A 41 2.28 -9.05 -13.38
CA THR A 41 2.94 -9.67 -12.22
C THR A 41 2.50 -9.05 -10.88
N ALA A 42 3.16 -9.40 -9.78
CA ALA A 42 2.91 -8.79 -8.48
C ALA A 42 3.09 -7.26 -8.53
N ASN A 43 2.01 -6.51 -8.31
CA ASN A 43 1.96 -5.05 -8.35
C ASN A 43 1.28 -4.47 -7.11
N GLY A 44 1.52 -3.19 -6.80
CA GLY A 44 0.87 -2.48 -5.70
C GLY A 44 1.12 -3.13 -4.33
N LEU A 45 2.38 -3.41 -4.01
CA LEU A 45 2.73 -4.05 -2.73
C LEU A 45 2.45 -3.09 -1.58
N THR A 46 1.69 -3.53 -0.58
CA THR A 46 1.44 -2.75 0.62
C THR A 46 1.30 -3.65 1.84
N MET A 47 1.75 -3.20 3.01
CA MET A 47 1.49 -3.92 4.25
C MET A 47 0.14 -3.48 4.80
N GLY A 48 -0.77 -4.42 5.01
CA GLY A 48 -2.05 -4.14 5.65
C GLY A 48 -1.87 -3.90 7.16
N PRO A 49 -2.92 -3.42 7.84
CA PRO A 49 -2.84 -3.07 9.26
C PRO A 49 -2.40 -4.23 10.17
N ALA A 50 -2.79 -5.46 9.84
CA ALA A 50 -2.50 -6.69 10.58
C ALA A 50 -1.14 -7.36 10.24
N GLY A 51 -0.23 -6.65 9.55
CA GLY A 51 1.10 -7.20 9.22
C GLY A 51 1.13 -8.23 8.08
N TRP A 52 0.05 -8.34 7.31
CA TRP A 52 0.04 -9.11 6.06
C TRP A 52 0.49 -8.23 4.89
N LEU A 53 1.38 -8.74 4.04
CA LEU A 53 1.75 -8.12 2.77
C LEU A 53 0.67 -8.42 1.73
N TYR A 54 0.15 -7.40 1.07
CA TYR A 54 -0.82 -7.51 -0.02
C TYR A 54 -0.14 -7.17 -1.35
N TRP A 55 -0.51 -7.88 -2.41
CA TRP A 55 -0.17 -7.51 -3.78
C TRP A 55 -1.26 -7.92 -4.74
N SER A 56 -1.33 -7.23 -5.86
CA SER A 56 -2.24 -7.51 -6.96
C SER A 56 -1.57 -8.35 -8.04
N ARG A 57 -2.33 -9.22 -8.70
CA ARG A 57 -1.86 -10.10 -9.77
C ARG A 57 -2.92 -10.21 -10.87
N GLY A 58 -2.49 -10.11 -12.12
CA GLY A 58 -3.35 -10.18 -13.29
C GLY A 58 -3.76 -11.60 -13.73
N VAL A 59 -4.58 -11.64 -14.77
CA VAL A 59 -5.26 -12.85 -15.29
C VAL A 59 -4.34 -13.86 -15.99
N PHE A 60 -3.23 -13.43 -16.60
CA PHE A 60 -2.35 -14.33 -17.38
C PHE A 60 -1.43 -15.22 -16.55
N HIS A 61 -1.39 -15.01 -15.23
CA HIS A 61 -0.47 -15.72 -14.36
C HIS A 61 -1.10 -16.92 -13.67
N VAL A 62 -0.24 -17.91 -13.38
CA VAL A 62 -0.54 -18.97 -12.43
C VAL A 62 0.33 -18.77 -11.20
N THR A 63 -0.31 -18.64 -10.04
CA THR A 63 0.38 -18.66 -8.76
C THR A 63 0.56 -20.12 -8.36
N ASN A 64 1.81 -20.55 -8.14
CA ASN A 64 2.14 -21.88 -7.64
C ASN A 64 3.23 -21.73 -6.60
N MET A 65 2.83 -21.63 -5.34
CA MET A 65 3.72 -21.37 -4.20
C MET A 65 3.67 -22.53 -3.22
N GLU A 66 4.81 -22.85 -2.65
CA GLU A 66 4.92 -23.78 -1.52
C GLU A 66 5.31 -22.98 -0.29
N THR A 67 4.51 -23.09 0.77
CA THR A 67 4.80 -22.50 2.06
C THR A 67 4.97 -23.59 3.11
N PRO A 68 5.60 -23.29 4.27
CA PRO A 68 5.70 -24.25 5.37
C PRO A 68 4.35 -24.82 5.84
N THR A 69 3.24 -24.11 5.58
CA THR A 69 1.90 -24.50 6.05
C THR A 69 1.03 -25.14 4.96
N LYS A 70 1.22 -24.80 3.68
CA LYS A 70 0.46 -25.39 2.57
C LYS A 70 1.11 -25.15 1.20
N THR A 71 0.76 -26.00 0.24
CA THR A 71 0.88 -25.64 -1.17
C THR A 71 -0.31 -24.78 -1.58
N PHE A 72 -0.04 -23.65 -2.23
CA PHE A 72 -1.06 -22.72 -2.68
C PHE A 72 -1.00 -22.52 -4.20
N ARG A 73 -2.12 -22.81 -4.86
CA ARG A 73 -2.27 -22.70 -6.31
C ARG A 73 -3.46 -21.82 -6.64
N SER A 74 -3.30 -20.91 -7.59
CA SER A 74 -4.41 -20.07 -8.04
C SER A 74 -4.19 -19.56 -9.45
N THR A 75 -5.26 -19.58 -10.25
CA THR A 75 -5.34 -18.94 -11.57
C THR A 75 -6.12 -17.63 -11.54
N ARG A 76 -6.64 -17.22 -10.37
CA ARG A 76 -7.52 -16.05 -10.22
C ARG A 76 -6.76 -14.72 -10.31
N SER A 77 -7.21 -13.80 -11.14
CA SER A 77 -6.81 -12.39 -11.02
C SER A 77 -7.34 -11.81 -9.72
N GLY A 78 -6.56 -10.93 -9.08
CA GLY A 78 -7.00 -10.23 -7.88
C GLY A 78 -5.87 -9.91 -6.92
N VAL A 79 -6.27 -9.64 -5.68
CA VAL A 79 -5.37 -9.38 -4.57
C VAL A 79 -5.04 -10.69 -3.86
N TYR A 80 -3.76 -10.89 -3.60
CA TYR A 80 -3.20 -11.94 -2.76
C TYR A 80 -2.63 -11.32 -1.49
N ARG A 81 -2.54 -12.11 -0.43
CA ARG A 81 -1.87 -11.69 0.80
C ARG A 81 -0.93 -12.77 1.32
N PHE A 82 0.21 -12.35 1.88
CA PHE A 82 1.25 -13.17 2.47
C PHE A 82 1.59 -12.67 3.86
N ASN A 83 1.63 -13.57 4.84
CA ASN A 83 2.06 -13.25 6.19
C ASN A 83 3.56 -13.56 6.34
N PRO A 84 4.44 -12.57 6.50
CA PRO A 84 5.88 -12.79 6.60
C PRO A 84 6.32 -13.49 7.91
N ARG A 85 5.43 -13.61 8.91
CA ARG A 85 5.71 -14.31 10.19
C ARG A 85 5.29 -15.78 10.15
N THR A 86 4.09 -16.09 9.64
CA THR A 86 3.60 -17.49 9.52
C THR A 86 3.94 -18.15 8.20
N PHE A 87 4.38 -17.37 7.21
CA PHE A 87 4.50 -17.80 5.81
C PHE A 87 3.18 -18.29 5.21
N GLU A 88 2.03 -17.87 5.75
CA GLU A 88 0.74 -18.19 5.16
C GLU A 88 0.48 -17.30 3.93
N ILE A 89 -0.15 -17.88 2.92
CA ILE A 89 -0.57 -17.17 1.71
C ILE A 89 -2.04 -17.43 1.41
N GLU A 90 -2.75 -16.41 0.95
CA GLU A 90 -4.16 -16.50 0.61
C GLU A 90 -4.53 -15.66 -0.60
N PHE A 91 -5.57 -16.10 -1.30
CA PHE A 91 -6.33 -15.23 -2.19
C PHE A 91 -7.24 -14.34 -1.35
N HIS A 92 -7.11 -13.03 -1.48
CA HIS A 92 -7.81 -12.07 -0.64
C HIS A 92 -9.07 -11.51 -1.29
N PHE A 93 -8.97 -11.02 -2.53
CA PHE A 93 -10.09 -10.33 -3.17
C PHE A 93 -10.08 -10.47 -4.71
N PRO A 94 -11.21 -10.80 -5.36
CA PRO A 94 -11.30 -10.83 -6.82
C PRO A 94 -11.40 -9.43 -7.41
N ILE A 95 -10.43 -9.09 -8.28
CA ILE A 95 -10.44 -7.88 -9.11
C ILE A 95 -9.57 -8.13 -10.34
N GLY A 96 -9.86 -7.50 -11.48
CA GLY A 96 -9.12 -7.78 -12.70
C GLY A 96 -9.62 -7.04 -13.94
N PRO A 97 -8.96 -7.27 -15.09
CA PRO A 97 -8.00 -8.36 -15.34
C PRO A 97 -6.52 -8.09 -14.98
N ASN A 98 -6.15 -6.87 -14.59
CA ASN A 98 -4.79 -6.49 -14.23
C ASN A 98 -4.75 -5.47 -13.08
N PRO A 99 -4.94 -5.92 -11.84
CA PRO A 99 -4.98 -5.02 -10.70
C PRO A 99 -3.61 -4.49 -10.33
N HIS A 100 -3.53 -3.19 -10.06
CA HIS A 100 -2.26 -2.48 -9.81
C HIS A 100 -2.26 -1.68 -8.50
N GLY A 101 -3.42 -1.25 -7.98
CA GLY A 101 -3.47 -0.46 -6.74
C GLY A 101 -4.05 -1.24 -5.56
N ASN A 102 -3.41 -1.08 -4.40
CA ASN A 102 -3.87 -1.52 -3.08
C ASN A 102 -3.60 -0.40 -2.07
N SER A 103 -4.61 0.01 -1.32
CA SER A 103 -4.45 1.06 -0.29
C SER A 103 -5.39 0.85 0.88
N PHE A 104 -4.93 1.17 2.08
CA PHE A 104 -5.72 1.06 3.31
C PHE A 104 -5.99 2.44 3.89
N ASP A 105 -7.24 2.69 4.27
CA ASP A 105 -7.54 3.90 5.04
C ASP A 105 -7.10 3.78 6.50
N ARG A 106 -7.34 4.83 7.28
CA ARG A 106 -7.00 4.86 8.70
C ARG A 106 -7.76 3.84 9.55
N TRP A 107 -8.88 3.31 9.05
CA TRP A 107 -9.72 2.34 9.75
C TRP A 107 -9.44 0.90 9.30
N GLY A 108 -8.54 0.72 8.34
CA GLY A 108 -8.16 -0.58 7.80
C GLY A 108 -9.07 -1.09 6.69
N PHE A 109 -9.96 -0.24 6.14
CA PHE A 109 -10.67 -0.60 4.92
C PHE A 109 -9.69 -0.66 3.76
N HIS A 110 -9.73 -1.77 3.03
CA HIS A 110 -8.87 -2.00 1.88
C HIS A 110 -9.59 -1.57 0.59
N TYR A 111 -8.89 -0.84 -0.27
CA TYR A 111 -9.35 -0.43 -1.59
C TYR A 111 -8.39 -0.95 -2.65
N ALA A 112 -8.93 -1.62 -3.65
CA ALA A 112 -8.18 -2.19 -4.76
C ALA A 112 -8.62 -1.57 -6.09
N THR A 113 -7.68 -1.33 -7.00
CA THR A 113 -7.94 -0.79 -8.34
C THR A 113 -7.37 -1.67 -9.44
N ASP A 114 -8.10 -1.70 -10.56
CA ASP A 114 -7.73 -2.42 -11.76
C ASP A 114 -7.12 -1.50 -12.82
N GLY A 115 -5.87 -1.77 -13.17
CA GLY A 115 -5.11 -0.97 -14.13
C GLY A 115 -5.70 -1.05 -15.53
N THR A 116 -6.11 -2.23 -16.01
CA THR A 116 -6.62 -2.40 -17.38
C THR A 116 -8.01 -1.80 -17.59
N SER A 117 -8.94 -2.10 -16.69
CA SER A 117 -10.33 -1.66 -16.78
C SER A 117 -10.54 -0.25 -16.22
N GLY A 118 -9.64 0.24 -15.36
CA GLY A 118 -9.77 1.51 -14.64
C GLY A 118 -10.83 1.50 -13.55
N THR A 119 -11.38 0.32 -13.21
CA THR A 119 -12.36 0.16 -12.13
C THR A 119 -11.67 -0.02 -10.78
N GLY A 120 -12.40 0.11 -9.70
CA GLY A 120 -11.89 -0.17 -8.36
C GLY A 120 -13.02 -0.53 -7.42
N SER A 121 -12.69 -1.09 -6.27
CA SER A 121 -13.64 -1.54 -5.27
C SER A 121 -13.06 -1.43 -3.86
N TYR A 122 -13.92 -1.24 -2.87
CA TYR A 122 -13.57 -1.53 -1.48
C TYR A 122 -13.72 -3.03 -1.23
N VAL A 123 -12.78 -3.63 -0.51
CA VAL A 123 -12.82 -5.05 -0.18
C VAL A 123 -13.81 -5.26 0.98
N SER A 124 -14.95 -5.88 0.69
CA SER A 124 -16.00 -6.11 1.70
C SER A 124 -15.58 -7.12 2.77
N ILE A 125 -16.03 -6.87 4.00
CA ILE A 125 -15.84 -7.77 5.14
C ILE A 125 -16.78 -8.98 4.96
N GLY A 126 -16.20 -10.17 4.70
CA GLY A 126 -16.96 -11.41 4.57
C GLY A 126 -16.55 -12.26 3.36
N LYS A 127 -15.40 -12.97 3.45
CA LYS A 127 -14.93 -14.01 2.50
C LYS A 127 -15.06 -13.68 1.00
N GLY A 128 -15.13 -12.41 0.60
CA GLY A 128 -15.24 -12.02 -0.81
C GLY A 128 -16.42 -12.65 -1.56
N MET A 129 -17.53 -12.97 -0.89
CA MET A 129 -18.72 -13.58 -1.52
C MET A 129 -19.66 -12.55 -2.19
N GLY A 130 -19.11 -11.48 -2.74
CA GLY A 130 -19.85 -10.46 -3.48
C GLY A 130 -19.05 -9.96 -4.69
N SER A 131 -19.75 -9.60 -5.76
CA SER A 131 -19.13 -8.93 -6.90
C SER A 131 -18.46 -7.63 -6.43
N PRO A 132 -17.25 -7.29 -6.93
CA PRO A 132 -16.64 -6.00 -6.64
C PRO A 132 -17.63 -4.88 -6.94
N LYS A 133 -18.01 -4.10 -5.91
CA LYS A 133 -18.83 -2.92 -6.09
C LYS A 133 -17.93 -1.78 -6.49
N GLN A 134 -18.21 -1.21 -7.65
CA GLN A 134 -17.49 -0.04 -8.10
C GLN A 134 -17.84 1.16 -7.21
N PHE A 135 -16.84 1.73 -6.55
CA PHE A 135 -17.00 2.78 -5.54
C PHE A 135 -16.71 4.20 -6.05
N TYR A 136 -16.30 4.33 -7.32
CA TYR A 136 -16.10 5.60 -8.00
C TYR A 136 -16.55 5.55 -9.46
N GLN A 137 -16.96 6.68 -10.01
CA GLN A 137 -17.22 6.79 -11.44
C GLN A 137 -15.91 6.68 -12.24
N LYS A 138 -15.80 5.70 -13.13
CA LYS A 138 -14.61 5.52 -13.96
C LYS A 138 -14.47 6.70 -14.93
N ARG A 139 -13.38 7.47 -14.77
CA ARG A 139 -12.99 8.55 -15.68
C ARG A 139 -11.79 8.19 -16.56
N VAL A 140 -10.82 7.45 -16.03
CA VAL A 140 -9.51 7.21 -16.66
C VAL A 140 -9.14 5.73 -16.74
N ARG A 141 -8.24 5.41 -17.66
CA ARG A 141 -7.48 4.15 -17.71
C ARG A 141 -6.18 4.39 -18.52
N PRO A 142 -5.07 3.70 -18.20
CA PRO A 142 -4.93 2.74 -17.11
C PRO A 142 -4.80 3.42 -15.75
N VAL A 143 -5.08 2.66 -14.68
CA VAL A 143 -4.82 3.07 -13.29
C VAL A 143 -3.57 2.35 -12.79
N PRO A 144 -2.36 2.88 -13.00
CA PRO A 144 -1.12 2.22 -12.59
C PRO A 144 -0.91 2.16 -11.07
N ALA A 145 -1.54 3.05 -10.31
CA ALA A 145 -1.49 3.06 -8.86
C ALA A 145 -2.66 3.83 -8.26
N SER A 146 -2.96 3.52 -7.00
CA SER A 146 -3.90 4.26 -6.17
C SER A 146 -3.38 4.36 -4.74
N GLY A 147 -3.81 5.38 -4.01
CA GLY A 147 -3.37 5.63 -2.65
C GLY A 147 -4.38 6.47 -1.86
N ILE A 148 -4.08 6.71 -0.58
CA ILE A 148 -4.88 7.59 0.27
C ILE A 148 -3.96 8.69 0.81
N LEU A 149 -4.36 9.95 0.61
CA LEU A 149 -3.60 11.10 1.09
C LEU A 149 -3.84 11.31 2.59
N SER A 150 -3.01 10.72 3.45
CA SER A 150 -3.02 11.02 4.89
C SER A 150 -1.78 11.80 5.30
N SER A 151 -1.92 13.12 5.38
CA SER A 151 -0.88 14.05 5.75
C SER A 151 -1.39 15.41 6.21
N SER A 152 -1.08 15.74 7.45
CA SER A 152 -1.24 17.05 8.07
C SER A 152 -0.55 18.21 7.32
N HIS A 153 0.41 17.90 6.44
CA HIS A 153 1.06 18.88 5.57
C HIS A 153 0.06 19.51 4.58
N PHE A 154 -0.92 18.75 4.09
CA PHE A 154 -1.93 19.25 3.17
C PHE A 154 -3.11 19.90 3.94
N PRO A 155 -3.86 20.83 3.32
CA PRO A 155 -5.08 21.35 3.91
C PRO A 155 -6.09 20.26 4.25
N PRO A 156 -6.95 20.45 5.27
CA PRO A 156 -7.95 19.46 5.68
C PRO A 156 -8.90 18.98 4.58
N ALA A 157 -9.10 19.77 3.52
CA ALA A 157 -9.92 19.39 2.37
C ALA A 157 -9.31 18.23 1.54
N HIS A 158 -8.00 17.99 1.68
CA HIS A 158 -7.26 16.93 0.99
C HIS A 158 -7.02 15.69 1.84
N GLU A 159 -7.17 15.81 3.17
CA GLU A 159 -6.90 14.72 4.11
C GLU A 159 -7.90 13.57 3.93
N GLY A 160 -7.36 12.36 3.80
CA GLY A 160 -8.11 11.13 3.61
C GLY A 160 -8.66 10.92 2.21
N ASN A 161 -8.35 11.79 1.24
CA ASN A 161 -8.85 11.62 -0.12
C ASN A 161 -8.19 10.42 -0.82
N PHE A 162 -8.97 9.72 -1.63
CA PHE A 162 -8.52 8.63 -2.49
C PHE A 162 -7.87 9.18 -3.76
N LEU A 163 -6.69 8.69 -4.08
CA LEU A 163 -5.86 9.14 -5.20
C LEU A 163 -5.81 8.07 -6.28
N ILE A 164 -5.89 8.50 -7.53
CA ILE A 164 -5.76 7.64 -8.72
C ILE A 164 -4.69 8.24 -9.63
N CYS A 165 -3.63 7.49 -9.87
CA CYS A 165 -2.66 7.83 -10.92
C CYS A 165 -3.24 7.47 -12.28
N ASN A 166 -2.83 8.19 -13.32
CA ASN A 166 -3.14 7.81 -14.69
C ASN A 166 -1.94 8.05 -15.60
N ALA A 167 -1.69 7.08 -16.48
CA ALA A 167 -0.62 7.15 -17.46
C ALA A 167 -1.10 7.57 -18.87
N ILE A 168 -2.41 7.52 -19.19
CA ILE A 168 -2.92 7.78 -20.55
C ILE A 168 -4.08 8.77 -20.55
N GLY A 169 -3.96 9.85 -21.34
CA GLY A 169 -5.04 10.81 -21.60
C GLY A 169 -5.14 11.93 -20.54
N PHE A 170 -5.14 11.58 -19.25
CA PHE A 170 -5.02 12.57 -18.16
C PHE A 170 -3.63 12.44 -17.52
N LEU A 171 -2.86 13.52 -17.57
CA LEU A 171 -1.45 13.58 -17.17
C LEU A 171 -1.36 14.05 -15.71
N GLY A 172 -1.73 13.20 -14.75
CA GLY A 172 -1.89 13.67 -13.39
C GLY A 172 -2.30 12.60 -12.39
N VAL A 173 -2.55 13.08 -11.17
CA VAL A 173 -3.10 12.30 -10.06
C VAL A 173 -4.47 12.88 -9.73
N LEU A 174 -5.52 12.12 -10.04
CA LEU A 174 -6.90 12.45 -9.69
C LEU A 174 -7.11 12.27 -8.18
N GLN A 175 -8.09 12.98 -7.64
CA GLN A 175 -8.41 12.99 -6.22
C GLN A 175 -9.91 12.81 -6.03
N HIS A 176 -10.30 12.01 -5.04
CA HIS A 176 -11.69 11.71 -4.74
C HIS A 176 -11.94 11.76 -3.23
N LYS A 177 -13.04 12.39 -2.82
CA LYS A 177 -13.46 12.49 -1.42
C LYS A 177 -14.42 11.36 -1.08
N PHE A 178 -14.17 10.67 0.04
CA PHE A 178 -15.07 9.64 0.54
C PHE A 178 -16.41 10.22 1.04
N TYR A 179 -17.48 9.48 0.78
CA TYR A 179 -18.78 9.64 1.42
C TYR A 179 -19.42 8.26 1.65
N TYR A 180 -20.31 8.19 2.64
CA TYR A 180 -20.94 6.95 3.07
C TYR A 180 -22.45 7.04 2.85
N ASP A 181 -23.04 5.99 2.29
CA ASP A 181 -24.50 5.83 2.14
C ASP A 181 -24.92 4.51 2.79
N GLY A 182 -25.40 4.58 4.02
CA GLY A 182 -25.58 3.40 4.86
C GLY A 182 -24.25 2.65 5.06
N ALA A 183 -24.21 1.40 4.62
CA ALA A 183 -23.00 0.56 4.68
C ALA A 183 -22.10 0.71 3.44
N ASP A 184 -22.54 1.44 2.41
CA ASP A 184 -21.76 1.63 1.19
C ASP A 184 -20.71 2.73 1.35
N ILE A 185 -19.50 2.40 0.89
CA ILE A 185 -18.40 3.36 0.76
C ILE A 185 -18.35 3.81 -0.69
N ASN A 186 -18.40 5.12 -0.91
CA ASN A 186 -18.28 5.72 -2.23
C ASN A 186 -17.24 6.83 -2.18
N VAL A 187 -16.72 7.21 -3.34
CA VAL A 187 -15.90 8.41 -3.48
C VAL A 187 -16.39 9.28 -4.63
N GLN A 188 -16.34 10.60 -4.43
CA GLN A 188 -16.70 11.60 -5.41
C GLN A 188 -15.43 12.31 -5.89
N GLU A 189 -15.22 12.39 -7.20
CA GLU A 189 -14.08 13.12 -7.77
C GLU A 189 -14.13 14.61 -7.38
N VAL A 190 -12.97 15.14 -7.03
CA VAL A 190 -12.73 16.57 -6.75
C VAL A 190 -11.53 17.03 -7.59
N ASP A 191 -11.13 18.29 -7.45
CA ASP A 191 -9.98 18.82 -8.19
C ASP A 191 -8.75 17.91 -8.02
N PRO A 192 -8.05 17.58 -9.13
CA PRO A 192 -6.87 16.73 -9.09
C PRO A 192 -5.79 17.33 -8.20
N ILE A 193 -5.05 16.46 -7.50
CA ILE A 193 -3.97 16.91 -6.60
C ILE A 193 -2.72 17.34 -7.41
N VAL A 194 -2.52 16.75 -8.59
CA VAL A 194 -1.44 17.08 -9.52
C VAL A 194 -1.95 16.98 -10.95
N VAL A 195 -1.59 17.99 -11.76
CA VAL A 195 -1.75 18.00 -13.22
C VAL A 195 -0.43 18.47 -13.82
N SER A 196 0.07 17.76 -14.83
CA SER A 196 1.27 18.11 -15.57
C SER A 196 0.93 18.60 -16.96
N THR A 197 1.70 19.57 -17.45
CA THR A 197 1.69 20.00 -18.86
C THR A 197 2.68 19.21 -19.71
N ASP A 198 3.55 18.41 -19.10
CA ASP A 198 4.47 17.54 -19.81
C ASP A 198 3.71 16.34 -20.42
N PRO A 199 3.67 16.20 -21.76
CA PRO A 199 2.95 15.12 -22.43
C PRO A 199 3.45 13.72 -22.06
N ASN A 200 4.67 13.61 -21.52
CA ASN A 200 5.32 12.35 -21.14
C ASN A 200 5.23 12.06 -19.64
N PHE A 201 4.51 12.86 -18.85
CA PHE A 201 4.27 12.57 -17.44
C PHE A 201 3.35 11.34 -17.29
N ARG A 202 3.88 10.29 -16.63
CA ARG A 202 3.28 8.97 -16.39
C ARG A 202 3.44 8.60 -14.91
N PRO A 203 2.64 9.19 -14.00
CA PRO A 203 2.68 8.80 -12.59
C PRO A 203 2.35 7.30 -12.48
N SER A 204 3.31 6.53 -12.00
CA SER A 204 3.24 5.08 -11.90
C SER A 204 3.04 4.59 -10.48
N ASP A 205 3.42 5.41 -9.48
CA ASP A 205 3.20 5.11 -8.07
C ASP A 205 3.15 6.38 -7.21
N ILE A 206 2.55 6.29 -6.03
CA ILE A 206 2.40 7.41 -5.08
C ILE A 206 2.54 6.97 -3.63
N GLU A 207 3.25 7.77 -2.83
CA GLU A 207 3.44 7.51 -1.41
C GLU A 207 3.52 8.80 -0.59
N VAL A 208 3.09 8.76 0.68
CA VAL A 208 3.28 9.88 1.61
C VAL A 208 4.57 9.71 2.40
N GLY A 209 5.50 10.64 2.20
CA GLY A 209 6.80 10.63 2.86
C GLY A 209 6.73 10.87 4.37
N GLY A 210 7.81 10.59 5.09
CA GLY A 210 7.91 10.88 6.54
C GLY A 210 7.88 12.37 6.89
N ASP A 211 8.07 13.22 5.89
CA ASP A 211 7.93 14.67 5.95
C ASP A 211 6.52 15.16 5.64
N GLY A 212 5.58 14.25 5.34
CA GLY A 212 4.20 14.55 4.98
C GLY A 212 4.02 15.03 3.52
N ALA A 213 5.08 15.11 2.72
CA ALA A 213 4.92 15.42 1.29
C ALA A 213 4.36 14.21 0.54
N LEU A 214 3.63 14.47 -0.55
CA LEU A 214 3.21 13.42 -1.48
C LEU A 214 4.34 13.19 -2.50
N TYR A 215 4.86 11.97 -2.56
CA TYR A 215 5.86 11.56 -3.52
C TYR A 215 5.17 10.84 -4.68
N ILE A 216 5.61 11.14 -5.90
CA ILE A 216 5.09 10.53 -7.12
C ILE A 216 6.27 9.96 -7.89
N ALA A 217 6.26 8.65 -8.11
CA ALA A 217 7.15 8.02 -9.08
C ALA A 217 6.56 8.22 -10.48
N ASP A 218 7.35 8.78 -11.37
CA ASP A 218 6.97 9.04 -12.75
C ASP A 218 7.89 8.26 -13.68
N TRP A 219 7.28 7.37 -14.46
CA TRP A 219 7.98 6.55 -15.44
C TRP A 219 8.59 7.40 -16.57
N HIS A 220 8.05 8.61 -16.82
CA HIS A 220 8.43 9.52 -17.91
C HIS A 220 8.59 8.79 -19.25
N ASN A 221 7.50 8.57 -19.99
CA ASN A 221 7.59 7.85 -21.26
C ASN A 221 6.63 8.35 -22.33
N ALA A 222 7.16 8.53 -23.53
CA ALA A 222 6.35 8.79 -24.72
C ALA A 222 5.60 7.53 -25.16
N LEU A 223 6.22 6.35 -25.02
CA LEU A 223 5.71 5.08 -25.49
C LEU A 223 5.33 4.14 -24.33
N ILE A 224 4.03 3.91 -24.15
CA ILE A 224 3.51 3.12 -23.02
C ILE A 224 3.22 1.67 -23.44
N GLY A 225 2.56 1.47 -24.59
CA GLY A 225 2.10 0.15 -25.04
C GLY A 225 3.23 -0.74 -25.53
N HIS A 226 3.22 -2.02 -25.14
CA HIS A 226 4.20 -3.04 -25.60
C HIS A 226 3.70 -3.84 -26.82
N MET A 227 2.42 -3.73 -27.17
CA MET A 227 1.85 -4.41 -28.36
C MET A 227 2.02 -3.56 -29.63
N GLN A 228 1.98 -2.24 -29.49
CA GLN A 228 2.01 -1.28 -30.60
C GLN A 228 3.43 -0.85 -30.98
N HIS A 229 4.38 -0.94 -30.05
CA HIS A 229 5.75 -0.47 -30.22
C HIS A 229 6.74 -1.55 -29.81
N ASN A 230 7.81 -1.70 -30.60
CA ASN A 230 8.88 -2.64 -30.29
C ASN A 230 9.49 -2.33 -28.91
N MET A 231 9.91 -3.34 -28.15
CA MET A 231 10.60 -3.14 -26.87
C MET A 231 11.93 -2.38 -27.02
N ARG A 232 12.54 -2.40 -28.21
CA ARG A 232 13.77 -1.67 -28.57
C ARG A 232 13.51 -0.38 -29.34
N ASP A 233 12.27 0.11 -29.37
CA ASP A 233 11.96 1.39 -30.02
C ASP A 233 12.78 2.50 -29.35
N PRO A 234 13.60 3.28 -30.11
CA PRO A 234 14.49 4.29 -29.54
C PRO A 234 13.75 5.45 -28.90
N ASN A 235 12.43 5.59 -29.12
CA ASN A 235 11.61 6.59 -28.45
C ASN A 235 11.10 6.12 -27.07
N ARG A 236 11.42 4.88 -26.65
CA ARG A 236 11.22 4.46 -25.26
C ARG A 236 12.27 5.12 -24.40
N ASP A 237 11.81 5.86 -23.40
CA ASP A 237 12.70 6.50 -22.45
C ASP A 237 13.06 5.54 -21.32
N ASP A 238 14.36 5.34 -21.10
CA ASP A 238 14.94 4.53 -20.03
C ASP A 238 15.91 5.35 -19.15
N THR A 239 16.02 6.66 -19.36
CA THR A 239 16.99 7.53 -18.67
C THR A 239 16.37 8.67 -17.86
N HIS A 240 15.11 9.05 -18.11
CA HIS A 240 14.50 10.24 -17.53
C HIS A 240 13.38 9.96 -16.52
N GLY A 241 13.31 8.77 -15.91
CA GLY A 241 12.39 8.52 -14.80
C GLY A 241 12.57 9.57 -13.67
N ARG A 242 11.46 10.01 -13.06
CA ARG A 242 11.46 11.10 -12.08
C ARG A 242 10.80 10.70 -10.77
N VAL A 243 11.23 11.32 -9.68
CA VAL A 243 10.49 11.32 -8.41
C VAL A 243 10.13 12.76 -8.07
N TYR A 244 8.84 13.06 -8.05
CA TYR A 244 8.35 14.37 -7.62
C TYR A 244 8.07 14.35 -6.12
N ARG A 245 8.42 15.45 -5.45
CA ARG A 245 8.02 15.74 -4.07
C ARG A 245 7.03 16.91 -4.08
N VAL A 246 5.77 16.62 -3.82
CA VAL A 246 4.67 17.58 -3.88
C VAL A 246 4.37 18.10 -2.48
N THR A 247 4.39 19.42 -2.34
CA THR A 247 4.19 20.13 -1.07
C THR A 247 3.15 21.23 -1.21
N TYR A 248 2.43 21.55 -0.14
CA TYR A 248 1.50 22.67 -0.10
C TYR A 248 2.22 23.96 0.36
N LYS A 249 2.14 25.01 -0.46
CA LYS A 249 2.83 26.28 -0.20
C LYS A 249 2.40 26.89 1.13
N GLY A 250 3.38 27.36 1.91
CA GLY A 250 3.14 28.05 3.18
C GLY A 250 2.74 27.15 4.34
N ARG A 251 2.76 25.82 4.18
CA ARG A 251 2.51 24.87 5.26
C ARG A 251 3.80 24.17 5.68
N PRO A 252 4.07 23.98 6.98
CA PRO A 252 5.27 23.30 7.44
C PRO A 252 5.23 21.82 7.03
N LEU A 253 6.40 21.26 6.75
CA LEU A 253 6.58 19.82 6.60
C LEU A 253 6.56 19.15 7.97
N ALA A 254 6.10 17.91 8.02
CA ALA A 254 6.23 17.08 9.20
C ALA A 254 7.71 16.75 9.45
N LYS A 255 8.05 16.53 10.72
CA LYS A 255 9.38 16.01 11.08
C LYS A 255 9.32 14.48 11.02
N PRO A 256 10.17 13.81 10.22
CA PRO A 256 10.19 12.35 10.18
C PRO A 256 10.39 11.73 11.55
N ALA A 257 9.48 10.84 11.95
CA ALA A 257 9.57 10.09 13.19
C ALA A 257 10.71 9.07 13.13
N LYS A 258 11.73 9.24 14.00
CA LYS A 258 12.85 8.30 14.12
C LYS A 258 12.57 7.31 15.25
N MET A 259 12.37 6.04 14.91
CA MET A 259 11.93 5.01 15.87
C MET A 259 13.01 3.95 16.19
N ARG A 260 13.95 3.73 15.26
CA ARG A 260 15.06 2.76 15.43
C ARG A 260 15.81 3.02 16.74
N GLY A 261 15.98 1.97 17.55
CA GLY A 261 16.70 2.02 18.81
C GLY A 261 15.92 2.63 19.99
N LYS A 262 14.71 3.17 19.78
CA LYS A 262 13.87 3.63 20.89
C LYS A 262 13.24 2.45 21.65
N PRO A 263 13.04 2.56 22.98
CA PRO A 263 12.28 1.57 23.76
C PRO A 263 10.88 1.35 23.19
N VAL A 264 10.31 0.15 23.35
CA VAL A 264 8.95 -0.20 22.88
C VAL A 264 7.92 0.82 23.35
N THR A 265 7.99 1.22 24.61
CA THR A 265 7.09 2.23 25.20
C THR A 265 7.13 3.59 24.49
N GLN A 266 8.29 4.01 23.98
CA GLN A 266 8.40 5.23 23.19
C GLN A 266 7.90 5.05 21.76
N VAL A 267 8.02 3.85 21.19
CA VAL A 267 7.49 3.58 19.84
C VAL A 267 5.96 3.58 19.85
N LEU A 268 5.33 3.05 20.91
CA LEU A 268 3.87 3.05 21.07
C LEU A 268 3.26 4.47 21.07
N GLU A 269 3.99 5.48 21.55
CA GLU A 269 3.51 6.87 21.50
C GLU A 269 3.30 7.38 20.06
N PHE A 270 4.01 6.83 19.06
CA PHE A 270 3.79 7.20 17.66
C PHE A 270 2.46 6.69 17.09
N LEU A 271 1.79 5.75 17.76
CA LEU A 271 0.43 5.32 17.39
C LEU A 271 -0.62 6.43 17.62
N LYS A 272 -0.27 7.49 18.36
CA LYS A 272 -1.11 8.69 18.56
C LYS A 272 -0.98 9.73 17.44
N ALA A 273 -0.06 9.51 16.48
CA ALA A 273 0.19 10.50 15.43
C ALA A 273 -1.07 10.74 14.56
N PRO A 274 -1.32 11.97 14.09
CA PRO A 274 -2.46 12.27 13.23
C PRO A 274 -2.33 11.58 11.86
N ASP A 275 -1.12 11.52 11.32
CA ASP A 275 -0.84 11.02 9.98
C ASP A 275 -0.67 9.49 9.98
N ASN A 276 -1.40 8.81 9.10
CA ASN A 276 -1.39 7.34 9.03
C ASN A 276 0.01 6.77 8.76
N GLY A 277 0.82 7.45 7.93
CA GLY A 277 2.17 7.01 7.60
C GLY A 277 3.09 6.89 8.83
N THR A 278 2.88 7.70 9.87
CA THR A 278 3.65 7.58 11.13
C THR A 278 3.19 6.39 11.95
N ARG A 279 1.87 6.19 12.09
CA ARG A 279 1.32 5.02 12.81
C ARG A 279 1.70 3.71 12.11
N TYR A 280 1.62 3.69 10.78
CA TYR A 280 2.05 2.57 9.93
C TYR A 280 3.50 2.16 10.18
N ARG A 281 4.44 3.11 10.14
CA ARG A 281 5.86 2.83 10.40
C ARG A 281 6.12 2.41 11.85
N ALA A 282 5.31 2.87 12.80
CA ALA A 282 5.39 2.41 14.19
C ALA A 282 4.96 0.95 14.33
N ARG A 283 3.88 0.51 13.66
CA ARG A 283 3.49 -0.91 13.62
C ARG A 283 4.60 -1.78 13.02
N LEU A 284 5.14 -1.39 11.86
CA LEU A 284 6.28 -2.09 11.23
C LEU A 284 7.52 -2.17 12.13
N GLU A 285 7.84 -1.10 12.86
CA GLU A 285 8.97 -1.11 13.80
C GLU A 285 8.72 -2.04 14.99
N LEU A 286 7.49 -2.11 15.49
CA LEU A 286 7.10 -2.99 16.60
C LEU A 286 7.11 -4.46 16.16
N SER A 287 6.68 -4.75 14.93
CA SER A 287 6.57 -6.11 14.42
C SER A 287 7.90 -6.85 14.31
N GLY A 288 9.00 -6.11 14.15
CA GLY A 288 10.36 -6.65 14.18
C GLY A 288 10.91 -6.95 15.57
N ARG A 289 10.17 -6.68 16.66
CA ARG A 289 10.64 -6.80 18.05
C ARG A 289 10.16 -8.08 18.73
N ASN A 290 10.70 -8.32 19.93
CA ASN A 290 10.30 -9.46 20.76
C ASN A 290 8.81 -9.39 21.09
N THR A 291 8.09 -10.49 20.84
CA THR A 291 6.63 -10.54 20.97
C THR A 291 6.15 -10.36 22.41
N ALA A 292 6.79 -11.03 23.38
CA ALA A 292 6.39 -10.92 24.79
C ALA A 292 6.59 -9.49 25.33
N GLU A 293 7.69 -8.83 24.95
CA GLU A 293 7.94 -7.44 25.32
C GLU A 293 6.93 -6.47 24.70
N VAL A 294 6.60 -6.63 23.42
CA VAL A 294 5.64 -5.77 22.73
C VAL A 294 4.24 -5.94 23.31
N VAL A 295 3.74 -7.17 23.42
CA VAL A 295 2.39 -7.46 23.94
C VAL A 295 2.23 -6.89 25.35
N ALA A 296 3.17 -7.18 26.25
CA ALA A 296 3.11 -6.67 27.63
C ALA A 296 3.14 -5.13 27.71
N ALA A 297 3.84 -4.47 26.78
CA ALA A 297 3.86 -3.01 26.70
C ALA A 297 2.58 -2.44 26.10
N VAL A 298 2.02 -3.09 25.08
CA VAL A 298 0.75 -2.70 24.44
C VAL A 298 -0.39 -2.80 25.44
N ASP A 299 -0.48 -3.87 26.23
CA ASP A 299 -1.54 -4.03 27.24
C ASP A 299 -1.50 -2.90 28.27
N LYS A 300 -0.30 -2.58 28.79
CA LYS A 300 -0.09 -1.47 29.73
C LYS A 300 -0.37 -0.09 29.12
N PHE A 301 -0.14 0.07 27.82
CA PHE A 301 -0.38 1.31 27.09
C PHE A 301 -1.87 1.49 26.82
N ALA A 302 -2.54 0.46 26.29
CA ALA A 302 -3.96 0.44 25.99
C ALA A 302 -4.84 0.62 27.24
N ALA A 303 -4.44 0.06 28.39
CA ALA A 303 -5.15 0.23 29.66
C ALA A 303 -5.27 1.69 30.15
N LYS A 304 -4.50 2.62 29.57
CA LYS A 304 -4.53 4.05 29.89
C LYS A 304 -5.36 4.88 28.90
N LEU A 305 -5.87 4.26 27.84
CA LEU A 305 -6.59 4.93 26.76
C LEU A 305 -8.10 4.94 27.03
N ASP A 306 -8.76 6.02 26.62
CA ASP A 306 -10.22 6.16 26.72
C ASP A 306 -10.86 5.68 25.42
N SER A 307 -11.80 4.73 25.49
CA SER A 307 -12.39 4.11 24.30
C SER A 307 -13.15 5.06 23.38
N LYS A 308 -13.63 6.21 23.89
CA LYS A 308 -14.37 7.21 23.11
C LYS A 308 -13.45 8.27 22.50
N LYS A 309 -12.31 8.56 23.14
CA LYS A 309 -11.37 9.60 22.69
C LYS A 309 -10.22 9.03 21.87
N ASP A 310 -9.75 7.84 22.23
CA ASP A 310 -8.54 7.20 21.72
C ASP A 310 -8.86 6.01 20.82
N THR A 311 -10.07 5.97 20.23
CA THR A 311 -10.57 4.84 19.41
C THR A 311 -9.58 4.44 18.31
N GLN A 312 -8.99 5.40 17.60
CA GLN A 312 -7.96 5.11 16.59
C GLN A 312 -6.75 4.42 17.23
N VAL A 313 -6.24 4.94 18.35
CA VAL A 313 -5.03 4.43 19.01
C VAL A 313 -5.27 3.02 19.57
N LEU A 314 -6.47 2.75 20.07
CA LEU A 314 -6.89 1.41 20.48
C LEU A 314 -6.96 0.44 19.30
N LEU A 315 -7.47 0.88 18.14
CA LEU A 315 -7.44 0.10 16.90
C LEU A 315 -6.00 -0.23 16.47
N GLU A 316 -5.09 0.74 16.58
CA GLU A 316 -3.66 0.50 16.34
C GLU A 316 -3.08 -0.56 17.29
N CYS A 317 -3.44 -0.52 18.58
CA CYS A 317 -3.03 -1.51 19.56
C CYS A 317 -3.57 -2.91 19.23
N LEU A 318 -4.82 -3.00 18.74
CA LEU A 318 -5.41 -4.25 18.30
C LEU A 318 -4.63 -4.84 17.12
N TRP A 319 -4.28 -4.03 16.12
CA TRP A 319 -3.48 -4.47 14.98
C TRP A 319 -2.07 -4.92 15.36
N VAL A 320 -1.43 -4.24 16.32
CA VAL A 320 -0.13 -4.71 16.86
C VAL A 320 -0.28 -6.07 17.53
N ASN A 321 -1.35 -6.31 18.30
CA ASN A 321 -1.61 -7.64 18.87
C ASN A 321 -1.81 -8.70 17.78
N GLU A 322 -2.59 -8.40 16.74
CA GLU A 322 -2.84 -9.32 15.62
C GLU A 322 -1.55 -9.67 14.86
N GLU A 323 -0.71 -8.68 14.56
CA GLU A 323 0.58 -8.88 13.90
C GLU A 323 1.54 -9.75 14.72
N HIS A 324 1.43 -9.68 16.05
CA HIS A 324 2.16 -10.52 17.00
C HIS A 324 1.47 -11.87 17.31
N GLN A 325 0.37 -12.21 16.62
CA GLN A 325 -0.43 -13.42 16.86
C GLN A 325 -0.91 -13.57 18.30
N ASN A 326 -1.12 -12.45 18.98
CA ASN A 326 -1.68 -12.44 20.32
C ASN A 326 -3.21 -12.37 20.23
N ILE A 327 -3.90 -13.41 20.70
CA ILE A 327 -5.35 -13.36 20.89
C ILE A 327 -5.61 -12.43 22.08
N ASN A 328 -5.94 -11.17 21.81
CA ASN A 328 -6.30 -10.18 22.82
C ASN A 328 -7.74 -10.41 23.30
N ALA A 329 -7.98 -11.55 23.95
CA ALA A 329 -9.24 -11.87 24.61
C ALA A 329 -9.13 -11.54 26.11
N PRO A 330 -10.20 -11.05 26.77
CA PRO A 330 -10.26 -11.09 28.22
C PRO A 330 -10.14 -12.56 28.66
N LEU A 331 -9.20 -12.85 29.57
CA LEU A 331 -9.03 -14.17 30.19
C LEU A 331 -10.30 -14.61 30.95
#